data_AF-A0A0C7MWL1-F1
#
_entry.id   AF-A0A0C7MWL1-F1
#
_cell.length_a   1.000
_cell.length_b   1.000
_cell.length_c   1.000
_cell.angle_alpha   90.00
_cell.angle_beta   90.00
_cell.angle_gamma   90.00
#
_symmetry.space_group_name_H-M   'P 1'
#
loop_
_entity.id
_entity.type
_entity.pdbx_description
1 polymer ?
#
loop_
_entity_poly.entity_id
_entity_poly.type
_entity_poly.pdbx_seq_one_letter_code
_entity_poly.pdbx_strand_id
1 'polypeptide(L)'
;MLAKRSIIPKMVTEKLQNLHISVPSAADDVKAVSNSSGRPNQALTKPISLNAETGELMVRKSTGKTKIRKGQSSEEYENERNHFFDVEKGPVWTPVGWMMTANEDLLAKDHSDLGPDLTLKQVRHKLMGYCHLLYYRKRFQDCAQACESLIAQFETVESRKRVQKEIDELKGMLEHSRAKRV
;
A
#
# COMPACT_ATOMS: atom_id res chain seq x y z
N MET A 1 0.87 -7.76 62.80
CA MET A 1 0.51 -8.88 61.90
C MET A 1 -1.01 -8.90 61.73
N LEU A 2 -1.53 -8.63 60.53
CA LEU A 2 -2.95 -8.75 60.21
C LEU A 2 -3.06 -9.41 58.83
N ALA A 3 -3.37 -10.71 58.80
CA ALA A 3 -3.61 -11.45 57.58
C ALA A 3 -5.04 -11.14 57.08
N LYS A 4 -5.15 -10.42 55.95
CA LYS A 4 -6.43 -10.25 55.24
C LYS A 4 -6.76 -11.56 54.54
N ARG A 5 -7.81 -12.26 54.99
CA ARG A 5 -8.36 -13.42 54.29
C ARG A 5 -9.09 -12.95 53.04
N SER A 6 -8.58 -13.34 51.87
CA SER A 6 -9.26 -13.17 50.58
C SER A 6 -10.49 -14.07 50.55
N ILE A 7 -11.67 -13.46 50.54
CA ILE A 7 -12.95 -14.16 50.37
C ILE A 7 -13.22 -14.21 48.87
N ILE A 8 -12.67 -15.22 48.21
CA ILE A 8 -13.06 -15.55 46.84
C ILE A 8 -14.44 -16.22 46.93
N PRO A 9 -15.47 -15.74 46.22
CA PRO A 9 -16.80 -16.36 46.24
C PRO A 9 -16.74 -17.76 45.62
N LYS A 10 -17.12 -18.78 46.41
CA LYS A 10 -17.12 -20.22 46.04
C LYS A 10 -17.81 -20.53 44.70
N MET A 11 -18.75 -19.69 44.27
CA MET A 11 -19.48 -19.86 43.01
C MET A 11 -18.64 -19.70 41.74
N VAL A 12 -17.47 -19.03 41.81
CA VAL A 12 -16.58 -18.89 40.64
C VAL A 12 -15.67 -20.10 40.49
N THR A 13 -15.26 -20.71 41.62
CA THR A 13 -14.38 -21.89 41.62
C THR A 13 -15.08 -23.17 41.14
N GLU A 14 -16.36 -23.37 41.46
CA GLU A 14 -17.10 -24.57 41.04
C GLU A 14 -17.37 -24.59 39.53
N LYS A 15 -17.60 -23.42 38.90
CA LYS A 15 -17.78 -23.33 37.44
C LYS A 15 -16.48 -23.52 36.65
N LEU A 16 -15.33 -23.18 37.24
CA LEU A 16 -14.02 -23.38 36.61
C LEU A 16 -13.53 -24.84 36.71
N GLN A 17 -13.89 -25.57 37.77
CA GLN A 17 -13.53 -26.99 37.91
C GLN A 17 -14.23 -27.91 36.90
N ASN A 18 -15.39 -27.50 36.39
CA ASN A 18 -16.13 -28.25 35.38
C ASN A 18 -15.69 -27.94 33.93
N LEU A 19 -14.81 -26.95 33.74
CA LEU A 19 -14.13 -26.71 32.46
C LEU A 19 -12.87 -27.58 32.42
N HIS A 20 -13.07 -28.89 32.21
CA HIS A 20 -11.98 -29.80 31.88
C HIS A 20 -11.47 -29.47 30.46
N ILE A 21 -10.66 -28.42 30.34
CA ILE A 21 -9.96 -28.10 29.11
C ILE A 21 -8.73 -29.00 29.06
N SER A 22 -8.91 -30.21 28.51
CA SER A 22 -7.78 -31.06 28.15
C SER A 22 -7.07 -30.44 26.95
N VAL A 23 -5.94 -29.78 27.17
CA VAL A 23 -5.05 -29.36 26.09
C VAL A 23 -4.34 -30.62 25.61
N PRO A 24 -4.54 -31.07 24.34
CA PRO A 24 -3.81 -32.22 23.84
C PRO A 24 -2.32 -31.88 23.85
N SER A 25 -1.58 -32.56 24.71
CA SER A 25 -0.12 -32.46 24.74
C SER A 25 0.44 -33.22 23.54
N ALA A 26 1.62 -32.85 23.06
CA ALA A 26 2.29 -33.53 21.95
C ALA A 26 2.58 -35.03 22.22
N ALA A 27 2.34 -35.52 23.43
CA ALA A 27 2.44 -36.92 23.85
C ALA A 27 1.14 -37.73 23.70
N ASP A 28 -0.01 -37.08 23.51
CA ASP A 28 -1.33 -37.74 23.38
C ASP A 28 -1.58 -38.16 21.92
N ASP A 29 -0.70 -38.99 21.37
CA ASP A 29 -0.87 -39.61 20.04
C ASP A 29 -1.93 -40.73 20.13
N VAL A 30 -3.21 -40.35 20.25
CA VAL A 30 -4.32 -41.26 19.99
C VAL A 30 -4.39 -41.48 18.49
N LYS A 31 -4.16 -42.74 18.08
CA LYS A 31 -4.23 -43.26 16.71
C LYS A 31 -5.29 -42.52 15.87
N ALA A 32 -4.83 -41.70 14.94
CA ALA A 32 -5.67 -41.02 13.98
C ALA A 32 -6.52 -42.04 13.22
N VAL A 33 -7.83 -42.02 13.49
CA VAL A 33 -8.84 -42.76 12.74
C VAL A 33 -8.74 -42.34 11.28
N SER A 34 -8.81 -43.33 10.38
CA SER A 34 -8.61 -43.21 8.95
C SER A 34 -9.38 -42.03 8.34
N ASN A 35 -8.64 -41.15 7.68
CA ASN A 35 -9.14 -40.01 6.93
C ASN A 35 -10.06 -40.48 5.78
N SER A 36 -11.37 -40.45 6.00
CA SER A 36 -12.34 -40.37 4.92
C SER A 36 -12.86 -38.93 4.83
N SER A 37 -12.47 -38.19 3.79
CA SER A 37 -13.33 -37.21 3.09
C SER A 37 -12.53 -36.30 2.15
N GLY A 38 -12.59 -36.60 0.86
CA GLY A 38 -12.09 -35.76 -0.23
C GLY A 38 -13.04 -34.61 -0.57
N ARG A 39 -13.08 -33.56 0.25
CA ARG A 39 -13.66 -32.25 -0.15
C ARG A 39 -12.55 -31.20 -0.28
N PRO A 40 -12.48 -30.44 -1.40
CA PRO A 40 -11.59 -29.30 -1.50
C PRO A 40 -12.03 -28.23 -0.49
N ASN A 41 -11.06 -27.55 0.15
CA ASN A 41 -11.28 -26.47 1.13
C ASN A 41 -11.81 -26.88 2.51
N GLN A 42 -11.54 -28.10 3.01
CA GLN A 42 -11.44 -28.25 4.45
C GLN A 42 -10.12 -27.63 4.91
N ALA A 43 -10.18 -26.37 5.37
CA ALA A 43 -9.14 -25.87 6.24
C ALA A 43 -9.09 -26.80 7.45
N LEU A 44 -8.06 -27.67 7.51
CA LEU A 44 -7.65 -28.30 8.75
C LEU A 44 -7.24 -27.16 9.68
N THR A 45 -8.20 -26.54 10.36
CA THR A 45 -7.97 -25.73 11.55
C THR A 45 -7.50 -26.70 12.61
N LYS A 46 -6.22 -27.11 12.49
CA LYS A 46 -5.53 -27.78 13.57
C LYS A 46 -5.76 -26.94 14.83
N PRO A 47 -6.05 -27.57 15.98
CA PRO A 47 -6.14 -26.83 17.23
C PRO A 47 -4.88 -25.99 17.38
N ILE A 48 -5.06 -24.72 17.73
CA ILE A 48 -3.96 -23.77 17.92
C ILE A 48 -3.07 -24.36 19.01
N SER A 49 -1.93 -24.93 18.62
CA SER A 49 -0.98 -25.48 19.57
C SER A 49 -0.26 -24.31 20.23
N LEU A 50 -0.47 -24.14 21.53
CA LEU A 50 0.23 -23.16 22.35
C LEU A 50 1.41 -23.86 23.06
N ASN A 51 2.49 -23.13 23.26
CA ASN A 51 3.56 -23.58 24.15
C ASN A 51 3.03 -23.59 25.60
N ALA A 52 3.19 -24.69 26.31
CA ALA A 52 2.72 -24.84 27.68
C ALA A 52 3.43 -23.90 28.68
N GLU A 53 4.67 -23.50 28.39
CA GLU A 53 5.47 -22.65 29.29
C GLU A 53 5.28 -21.15 29.00
N THR A 54 5.21 -20.75 27.74
CA THR A 54 5.19 -19.33 27.33
C THR A 54 3.82 -18.85 26.84
N GLY A 55 2.88 -19.76 26.56
CA GLY A 55 1.59 -19.41 25.95
C GLY A 55 1.69 -18.95 24.50
N GLU A 56 2.88 -19.02 23.88
CA GLU A 56 3.10 -18.56 22.50
C GLU A 56 2.55 -19.54 21.47
N LEU A 57 2.11 -19.00 20.33
CA LEU A 57 1.46 -19.76 19.28
C LEU A 57 2.50 -20.55 18.45
N MET A 58 2.40 -21.87 18.50
CA MET A 58 3.28 -22.79 17.78
C MET A 58 2.65 -23.23 16.46
N VAL A 59 3.45 -23.24 15.39
CA VAL A 59 3.03 -23.76 14.07
C VAL A 59 3.99 -24.85 13.61
N ARG A 60 3.43 -25.98 13.17
CA ARG A 60 4.18 -27.10 12.61
C ARG A 60 4.46 -26.85 11.13
N LYS A 61 5.74 -26.85 10.75
CA LYS A 61 6.17 -26.72 9.35
C LYS A 61 5.88 -28.01 8.56
N SER A 62 5.91 -27.91 7.23
CA SER A 62 5.84 -29.07 6.33
C SER A 62 6.94 -30.11 6.58
N THR A 63 8.08 -29.68 7.14
CA THR A 63 9.21 -30.54 7.55
C THR A 63 9.02 -31.23 8.90
N GLY A 64 7.84 -31.12 9.53
CA GLY A 64 7.51 -31.74 10.81
C GLY A 64 8.02 -30.97 12.04
N LYS A 65 8.96 -30.04 11.89
CA LYS A 65 9.51 -29.20 12.96
C LYS A 65 8.50 -28.13 13.40
N THR A 66 8.36 -27.92 14.70
CA THR A 66 7.50 -26.88 15.27
C THR A 66 8.29 -25.59 15.48
N LYS A 67 7.73 -24.44 15.05
CA LYS A 67 8.33 -23.11 15.25
C LYS A 67 7.31 -22.20 15.93
N ILE A 68 7.78 -21.35 16.85
CA ILE A 68 6.98 -20.27 17.41
C ILE A 68 6.66 -19.27 16.28
N ARG A 69 5.38 -19.00 16.06
CA ARG A 69 4.92 -18.00 15.10
C ARG A 69 5.04 -16.66 15.78
N LYS A 70 6.02 -15.86 15.36
CA LYS A 70 6.08 -14.44 15.72
C LYS A 70 4.92 -13.75 15.00
N GLY A 71 3.77 -13.70 15.65
CA GLY A 71 2.70 -12.79 15.24
C GLY A 71 3.14 -11.36 15.47
N GLN A 72 2.51 -10.42 14.78
CA GLN A 72 2.57 -9.01 15.14
C GLN A 72 1.95 -8.85 16.54
N SER A 73 2.56 -8.03 17.40
CA SER A 73 1.97 -7.74 18.71
C SER A 73 0.69 -6.90 18.52
N SER A 74 -0.23 -6.96 19.48
CA SER A 74 -1.45 -6.14 19.43
C SER A 74 -1.12 -4.64 19.36
N GLU A 75 -0.04 -4.22 20.03
CA GLU A 75 0.43 -2.84 20.04
C GLU A 75 1.01 -2.41 18.69
N GLU A 76 1.79 -3.27 18.03
CA GLU A 76 2.30 -3.01 16.68
C GLU A 76 1.15 -2.89 15.67
N TYR A 77 0.14 -3.75 15.78
CA TYR A 77 -1.05 -3.70 14.93
C TYR A 77 -1.85 -2.41 15.14
N GLU A 78 -2.07 -2.00 16.39
CA GLU A 78 -2.79 -0.76 16.70
C GLU A 78 -2.03 0.47 16.20
N ASN A 79 -0.70 0.47 16.32
CA ASN A 79 0.15 1.54 15.81
C ASN A 79 0.07 1.65 14.28
N GLU A 80 0.20 0.54 13.56
CA GLU A 80 0.08 0.54 12.09
C GLU A 80 -1.32 0.96 11.63
N ARG A 81 -2.36 0.49 12.31
CA ARG A 81 -3.74 0.87 12.03
C ARG A 81 -3.94 2.37 12.21
N ASN A 82 -3.51 2.92 13.35
CA ASN A 82 -3.65 4.35 13.62
C ASN A 82 -2.81 5.17 12.62
N HIS A 83 -1.60 4.73 12.29
CA HIS A 83 -0.78 5.39 11.27
C HIS A 83 -1.46 5.42 9.90
N PHE A 84 -2.05 4.31 9.47
CA PHE A 84 -2.76 4.22 8.19
C PHE A 84 -3.97 5.15 8.12
N PHE A 85 -4.80 5.22 9.17
CA PHE A 85 -6.02 6.03 9.16
C PHE A 85 -5.78 7.50 9.50
N ASP A 86 -4.91 7.79 10.46
CA ASP A 86 -4.75 9.14 11.02
C ASP A 86 -3.63 9.93 10.33
N VAL A 87 -2.54 9.26 9.94
CA VAL A 87 -1.35 9.92 9.35
C VAL A 87 -1.40 9.87 7.83
N GLU A 88 -1.40 8.67 7.25
CA GLU A 88 -1.35 8.49 5.79
C GLU A 88 -2.71 8.71 5.12
N LYS A 89 -3.81 8.57 5.89
CA LYS A 89 -5.21 8.65 5.43
C LYS A 89 -5.53 7.67 4.30
N GLY A 90 -4.76 6.58 4.23
CA GLY A 90 -4.89 5.53 3.23
C GLY A 90 -4.80 6.00 1.77
N PRO A 91 -5.15 5.12 0.82
CA PRO A 91 -5.17 5.47 -0.60
C PRO A 91 -6.25 6.52 -0.89
N VAL A 92 -5.83 7.67 -1.39
CA VAL A 92 -6.74 8.74 -1.79
C VAL A 92 -7.26 8.49 -3.21
N TRP A 93 -8.56 8.69 -3.41
CA TRP A 93 -9.15 8.65 -4.74
C TRP A 93 -8.69 9.86 -5.56
N THR A 94 -8.02 9.62 -6.69
CA THR A 94 -7.66 10.69 -7.63
C THR A 94 -8.91 11.14 -8.39
N PRO A 95 -9.31 12.43 -8.30
CA PRO A 95 -10.51 12.89 -8.95
C PRO A 95 -10.40 12.85 -10.47
N VAL A 96 -11.54 12.63 -11.14
CA VAL A 96 -11.62 12.63 -12.60
C VAL A 96 -11.19 14.00 -13.12
N GLY A 97 -10.22 14.02 -14.02
CA GLY A 97 -9.72 15.27 -14.60
C GLY A 97 -8.62 15.97 -13.79
N TRP A 98 -8.15 15.40 -12.67
CA TRP A 98 -7.03 15.94 -11.88
C TRP A 98 -5.80 16.31 -12.73
N MET A 99 -5.51 15.48 -13.74
CA MET A 99 -4.37 15.70 -14.65
C MET A 99 -4.59 16.87 -15.63
N MET A 100 -5.82 17.37 -15.84
CA MET A 100 -6.04 18.61 -16.58
C MET A 100 -5.73 19.81 -15.70
N THR A 101 -6.44 19.89 -14.58
CA THR A 101 -6.49 21.08 -13.73
C THR A 101 -5.13 21.34 -13.11
N ALA A 102 -4.51 20.30 -12.55
CA ALA A 102 -3.22 20.44 -11.89
C ALA A 102 -2.06 20.78 -12.86
N ASN A 103 -2.17 20.42 -14.15
CA ASN A 103 -1.10 20.68 -15.12
C ASN A 103 -1.32 21.97 -15.91
N GLU A 104 -2.56 22.41 -16.09
CA GLU A 104 -2.89 23.73 -16.62
C GLU A 104 -2.33 24.82 -15.68
N ASP A 105 -2.48 24.64 -14.37
CA ASP A 105 -1.88 25.49 -13.34
C ASP A 105 -0.33 25.46 -13.34
N LEU A 106 0.29 24.32 -13.68
CA LEU A 106 1.75 24.20 -13.77
C LEU A 106 2.34 24.81 -15.05
N LEU A 107 1.53 24.94 -16.11
CA LEU A 107 1.89 25.63 -17.36
C LEU A 107 1.65 27.14 -17.26
N ALA A 108 0.64 27.54 -16.49
CA ALA A 108 0.40 28.94 -16.15
C ALA A 108 1.54 29.45 -15.27
N LYS A 109 2.35 30.38 -15.80
CA LYS A 109 3.52 30.98 -15.15
C LYS A 109 3.20 31.79 -13.87
N ASP A 110 1.95 31.84 -13.43
CA ASP A 110 1.41 32.95 -12.63
C ASP A 110 1.18 32.65 -11.14
N HIS A 111 1.48 31.46 -10.64
CA HIS A 111 1.04 31.09 -9.27
C HIS A 111 2.13 30.76 -8.24
N SER A 112 3.41 30.98 -8.54
CA SER A 112 4.44 31.09 -7.50
C SER A 112 5.71 31.76 -8.02
N ASP A 113 6.33 32.64 -7.22
CA ASP A 113 7.61 33.32 -7.49
C ASP A 113 8.78 32.35 -7.81
N LEU A 114 8.56 31.05 -7.62
CA LEU A 114 9.39 29.96 -8.09
C LEU A 114 8.48 29.08 -8.96
N GLY A 115 8.65 29.14 -10.29
CA GLY A 115 7.96 28.24 -11.21
C GLY A 115 8.24 26.76 -10.89
N PRO A 116 7.59 25.81 -11.60
CA PRO A 116 7.82 24.38 -11.37
C PRO A 116 9.30 24.04 -11.49
N ASP A 117 9.85 23.29 -10.53
CA ASP A 117 11.24 22.87 -10.58
C ASP A 117 11.45 21.84 -11.71
N LEU A 118 11.91 22.34 -12.85
CA LEU A 118 12.16 21.53 -14.06
C LEU A 118 13.41 20.66 -13.94
N THR A 119 14.23 20.81 -12.90
CA THR A 119 15.34 19.89 -12.62
C THR A 119 14.80 18.51 -12.22
N LEU A 120 13.62 18.47 -11.60
CA LEU A 120 12.94 17.25 -11.20
C LEU A 120 12.31 16.53 -12.38
N LYS A 121 12.78 15.31 -12.65
CA LYS A 121 12.27 14.45 -13.72
C LYS A 121 10.77 14.18 -13.61
N GLN A 122 10.27 14.00 -12.38
CA GLN A 122 8.84 13.75 -12.15
C GLN A 122 7.97 14.92 -12.60
N VAL A 123 8.42 16.16 -12.38
CA VAL A 123 7.70 17.38 -12.81
C VAL A 123 7.68 17.45 -14.33
N ARG A 124 8.83 17.25 -14.99
CA ARG A 124 8.91 17.20 -16.46
C ARG A 124 7.98 16.15 -17.07
N HIS A 125 7.95 14.94 -16.49
CA HIS A 125 7.07 13.88 -16.94
C HIS A 125 5.58 14.22 -16.78
N LYS A 126 5.19 14.91 -15.70
CA LYS A 126 3.81 15.38 -15.51
C LYS A 126 3.41 16.38 -16.60
N LEU A 127 4.28 17.34 -16.90
CA LEU A 127 4.06 18.34 -17.95
C LEU A 127 3.99 17.70 -19.34
N MET A 128 4.89 16.77 -19.66
CA MET A 128 4.81 15.98 -20.90
C MET A 128 3.51 15.18 -20.99
N GLY A 129 3.11 14.54 -19.89
CA GLY A 129 1.86 13.79 -19.82
C GLY A 129 0.63 14.66 -20.14
N TYR A 130 0.65 15.93 -19.74
CA TYR A 130 -0.39 16.88 -20.11
C TYR A 130 -0.42 17.14 -21.62
N CYS A 131 0.72 17.39 -22.25
CA CYS A 131 0.81 17.51 -23.71
C CYS A 131 0.29 16.26 -24.42
N HIS A 132 0.70 15.07 -23.98
CA HIS A 132 0.26 13.79 -24.58
C HIS A 132 -1.26 13.65 -24.52
N LEU A 133 -1.83 14.04 -23.39
CA LEU A 133 -3.24 13.92 -23.17
C LEU A 133 -4.04 14.90 -24.05
N LEU A 134 -3.55 16.13 -24.27
CA LEU A 134 -4.14 17.06 -25.24
C LEU A 134 -4.10 16.46 -26.65
N TYR A 135 -2.97 15.87 -27.03
CA TYR A 135 -2.77 15.20 -28.31
C TYR A 135 -3.76 14.04 -28.53
N TYR A 136 -3.89 13.13 -27.56
CA TYR A 136 -4.80 11.99 -27.67
C TYR A 136 -6.28 12.39 -27.63
N ARG A 137 -6.60 13.51 -26.96
CA ARG A 137 -7.94 14.11 -27.00
C ARG A 137 -8.21 14.92 -28.28
N LYS A 138 -7.27 14.93 -29.23
CA LYS A 138 -7.36 15.66 -30.51
C LYS A 138 -7.50 17.18 -30.34
N ARG A 139 -7.10 17.72 -29.19
CA ARG A 139 -6.99 19.17 -28.94
C ARG A 139 -5.67 19.68 -29.51
N PHE A 140 -5.51 19.58 -30.83
CA PHE A 140 -4.21 19.81 -31.49
C PHE A 140 -3.73 21.26 -31.38
N GLN A 141 -4.65 22.23 -31.35
CA GLN A 141 -4.31 23.64 -31.16
C GLN A 141 -3.69 23.87 -29.76
N ASP A 142 -4.36 23.41 -28.71
CA ASP A 142 -3.89 23.55 -27.34
C ASP A 142 -2.61 22.75 -27.10
N CYS A 143 -2.52 21.56 -27.71
CA CYS A 143 -1.32 20.73 -27.67
C CYS A 143 -0.11 21.46 -28.27
N ALA A 144 -0.28 22.12 -29.43
CA ALA A 144 0.80 22.85 -30.08
C ALA A 144 1.29 24.01 -29.19
N GLN A 145 0.38 24.78 -28.62
CA GLN A 145 0.72 25.88 -27.72
C GLN A 145 1.42 25.40 -26.44
N ALA A 146 0.95 24.30 -25.86
CA ALA A 146 1.57 23.70 -24.67
C ALA A 146 2.98 23.16 -24.99
N CYS A 147 3.16 22.48 -26.12
CA CYS A 147 4.46 21.98 -26.56
C CYS A 147 5.45 23.12 -26.82
N GLU A 148 5.05 24.20 -27.50
CA GLU A 148 5.91 25.38 -27.72
C GLU A 148 6.37 26.00 -26.41
N SER A 149 5.44 26.20 -25.49
CA SER A 149 5.72 26.78 -24.17
C SER A 149 6.67 25.89 -23.35
N LEU A 150 6.47 24.57 -23.38
CA LEU A 150 7.27 23.61 -22.62
C LEU A 150 8.66 23.41 -23.20
N ILE A 151 8.81 23.42 -24.53
CA ILE A 151 10.12 23.38 -25.21
C ILE A 151 10.95 24.60 -24.79
N ALA A 152 10.37 25.80 -24.86
CA ALA A 152 11.07 27.03 -24.46
C ALA A 152 11.54 26.95 -22.99
N GLN A 153 10.73 26.38 -22.10
CA GLN A 153 11.10 26.16 -20.71
C GLN A 153 12.23 25.12 -20.57
N PHE A 154 12.15 23.98 -21.25
CA PHE A 154 13.16 22.92 -21.17
C PHE A 154 14.52 23.34 -21.75
N GLU A 155 14.55 24.25 -22.71
CA GLU A 155 15.79 24.82 -23.24
C GLU A 155 16.53 25.71 -22.24
N THR A 156 15.85 26.26 -21.24
CA THR A 156 16.48 27.06 -20.16
C THR A 156 17.12 26.20 -19.07
N VAL A 157 16.89 24.89 -19.06
CA VAL A 157 17.48 23.97 -18.08
C VAL A 157 18.95 23.73 -18.41
N GLU A 158 19.85 24.02 -17.45
CA GLU A 158 21.32 23.91 -17.63
C GLU A 158 21.77 22.55 -18.20
N SER A 159 21.09 21.46 -17.82
CA SER A 159 21.41 20.11 -18.27
C SER A 159 20.68 19.69 -19.56
N ARG A 160 20.83 20.44 -20.65
CA ARG A 160 20.15 20.20 -21.94
C ARG A 160 20.24 18.75 -22.43
N LYS A 161 21.42 18.10 -22.30
CA LYS A 161 21.61 16.69 -22.70
C LYS A 161 20.68 15.72 -21.96
N ARG A 162 20.29 16.03 -20.73
CA ARG A 162 19.38 15.19 -19.93
C ARG A 162 17.92 15.33 -20.33
N VAL A 163 17.56 16.46 -20.94
CA VAL A 163 16.19 16.82 -21.33
C VAL A 163 15.99 16.72 -22.86
N GLN A 164 17.05 16.38 -23.60
CA GLN A 164 17.03 16.39 -25.07
C GLN A 164 15.99 15.41 -25.63
N LYS A 165 15.85 14.22 -25.02
CA LYS A 165 14.87 13.23 -25.45
C LYS A 165 13.44 13.75 -25.27
N GLU A 166 13.17 14.39 -24.13
CA GLU A 166 11.89 15.03 -23.87
C GLU A 166 11.60 16.16 -24.88
N ILE A 167 12.60 16.97 -25.23
CA ILE A 167 12.48 18.03 -26.24
C ILE A 167 12.18 17.44 -27.63
N ASP A 168 12.88 16.38 -28.02
CA ASP A 168 12.70 15.74 -29.33
C ASP A 168 11.29 15.14 -29.47
N GLU A 169 10.76 14.53 -28.40
CA GLU A 169 9.39 14.03 -28.34
C GLU A 169 8.35 15.15 -28.46
N LEU A 170 8.55 16.25 -27.72
CA LEU A 170 7.68 17.43 -27.82
C LEU A 170 7.71 18.08 -29.21
N LYS A 171 8.86 18.11 -29.87
CA LYS A 171 8.99 18.60 -31.27
C LYS A 171 8.22 17.72 -32.23
N GLY A 172 8.36 16.39 -32.12
CA GLY A 172 7.59 15.45 -32.94
C GLY A 172 6.08 15.65 -32.77
N MET A 173 5.60 15.79 -31.54
CA MET A 173 4.19 16.09 -31.26
C MET A 173 3.75 17.46 -31.79
N LEU A 174 4.59 18.47 -31.70
CA LEU A 174 4.31 19.81 -32.20
C LEU A 174 4.13 19.80 -33.72
N GLU A 175 5.02 19.15 -34.45
CA GLU A 175 4.92 19.01 -35.92
C GLU A 175 3.63 18.31 -36.33
N HIS A 176 3.31 17.18 -35.68
CA HIS A 176 2.07 16.44 -35.96
C HIS A 176 0.82 17.26 -35.62
N SER A 177 0.84 17.99 -34.51
CA SER A 177 -0.29 18.81 -34.08
C SER A 177 -0.50 20.00 -35.01
N ARG A 178 0.58 20.62 -35.51
CA ARG A 178 0.52 21.69 -36.51
C ARG A 178 -0.01 21.18 -37.85
N ALA A 179 0.41 20.01 -38.31
CA ALA A 179 -0.09 19.41 -39.55
C ALA A 179 -1.59 19.10 -39.50
N LYS A 180 -2.11 18.70 -38.33
CA LYS A 180 -3.54 18.38 -38.11
C LYS A 180 -4.40 19.58 -37.71
N ARG A 181 -3.79 20.77 -37.55
CA ARG A 181 -4.50 22.03 -37.25
C ARG A 181 -5.10 22.66 -38.52
N VAL A 182 -4.69 22.19 -39.70
CA VAL A 182 -5.31 22.47 -41.01
C VAL A 182 -6.55 21.62 -41.18
#